data_AF-A0A6G3ZWX2-F1
#
_entry.id   AF-A0A6G3ZWX2-F1
#
_cell.length_a   1.000
_cell.length_b   1.000
_cell.length_c   1.000
_cell.angle_alpha   90.00
_cell.angle_beta   90.00
_cell.angle_gamma   90.00
#
_symmetry.space_group_name_H-M   'P 1'
#
loop_
_entity.id
_entity.type
_entity.pdbx_description
1 polymer ?
#
loop_
_entity_poly.entity_id
_entity_poly.type
_entity_poly.pdbx_seq_one_letter_code
_entity_poly.pdbx_strand_id
1 'polypeptide(L)' 'MTQMPISTEYHIIQGGNYAQFGSYGFQKGDLPAAISAKEQRDATMKFLLDWEQQIVNK' A
#
# COMPACT_ATOMS: atom_id res chain seq x y z
N MET A 1 -12.15 -13.34 8.13
CA MET A 1 -11.08 -12.46 8.65
C MET A 1 -10.52 -12.99 9.98
N THR A 2 -10.41 -14.31 10.18
CA THR A 2 -10.11 -14.93 11.50
C THR A 2 -8.78 -15.67 11.55
N GLN A 3 -7.83 -15.38 10.65
CA GLN A 3 -6.54 -16.10 10.55
C GLN A 3 -5.32 -15.18 10.66
N MET A 4 -5.44 -14.01 11.30
CA MET A 4 -4.29 -13.11 11.48
C MET A 4 -4.07 -12.77 12.95
N PRO A 5 -2.82 -12.53 13.37
CA PRO A 5 -2.52 -12.07 14.73
C PRO A 5 -3.31 -10.84 15.11
N ILE A 6 -3.57 -10.67 16.42
CA ILE A 6 -4.25 -9.48 16.95
C ILE A 6 -3.49 -8.17 16.69
N SER A 7 -2.20 -8.27 16.39
CA SER A 7 -1.31 -7.14 16.08
C SER A 7 -1.26 -6.80 14.59
N THR A 8 -2.08 -7.43 13.75
CA THR A 8 -2.12 -7.08 12.33
C THR A 8 -2.74 -5.70 12.13
N GLU A 9 -2.00 -4.84 11.45
CA GLU A 9 -2.45 -3.51 11.05
C GLU A 9 -2.79 -3.50 9.56
N TYR A 10 -3.81 -2.73 9.19
CA TYR A 10 -4.22 -2.52 7.80
C TYR A 10 -4.08 -1.05 7.45
N HIS A 11 -3.48 -0.77 6.30
CA HIS A 11 -3.34 0.58 5.77
C HIS A 11 -3.94 0.66 4.37
N ILE A 12 -4.82 1.63 4.15
CA ILE A 12 -5.47 1.87 2.86
C ILE A 12 -4.89 3.14 2.25
N ILE A 13 -4.29 3.02 1.07
CA ILE A 13 -3.87 4.17 0.26
C ILE A 13 -5.09 4.72 -0.48
N GLN A 14 -5.59 5.86 -0.01
CA GLN A 14 -6.78 6.49 -0.59
C GLN A 14 -6.52 6.94 -2.03
N GLY A 15 -7.49 6.67 -2.92
CA GLY A 15 -7.39 7.01 -4.34
C GLY A 15 -6.45 6.12 -5.16
N GLY A 16 -5.76 5.16 -4.53
CA GLY A 16 -4.95 4.17 -5.23
C GLY A 16 -5.78 3.07 -5.91
N ASN A 17 -5.12 2.23 -6.70
CA ASN A 17 -5.72 1.03 -7.28
C ASN A 17 -4.78 -0.19 -7.16
N TYR A 18 -5.22 -1.33 -7.65
CA TYR A 18 -4.40 -2.56 -7.64
C TYR A 18 -3.19 -2.46 -8.59
N ALA A 19 -3.40 -1.95 -9.81
CA ALA A 19 -2.41 -1.91 -10.88
C ALA A 19 -1.11 -1.17 -10.54
N GLN A 20 -1.19 -0.12 -9.72
CA GLN A 20 -0.08 0.81 -9.49
C GLN A 20 0.94 0.35 -8.44
N PHE A 21 0.69 -0.76 -7.72
CA PHE A 21 1.66 -1.31 -6.76
C PHE A 21 2.91 -1.86 -7.44
N GLY A 22 2.76 -2.49 -8.60
CA GLY A 22 3.87 -3.04 -9.39
C GLY A 22 4.11 -2.26 -10.69
N SER A 23 5.19 -2.61 -11.38
CA SER A 23 5.52 -2.07 -12.71
C SER A 23 4.95 -2.93 -13.85
N TYR A 24 3.87 -3.67 -13.59
CA TYR A 24 3.28 -4.63 -14.54
C TYR A 24 2.25 -3.99 -15.49
N GLY A 25 1.95 -2.70 -15.30
CA GLY A 25 0.95 -1.98 -16.09
C GLY A 25 -0.49 -2.34 -15.72
N PHE A 26 -1.43 -1.70 -16.41
CA PHE A 26 -2.87 -1.90 -16.22
C PHE A 26 -3.33 -3.24 -16.79
N GLN A 27 -4.11 -4.00 -16.02
CA GLN A 27 -4.66 -5.29 -16.38
C GLN A 27 -6.17 -5.22 -16.63
N LYS A 28 -6.71 -6.22 -17.34
CA LYS A 28 -8.14 -6.31 -17.58
C LYS A 28 -8.90 -6.42 -16.26
N GLY A 29 -9.75 -5.44 -15.97
CA GLY A 29 -10.55 -5.38 -14.75
C GLY A 29 -10.03 -4.42 -13.69
N ASP A 30 -8.86 -3.82 -13.90
CA ASP A 30 -8.41 -2.73 -13.04
C ASP A 30 -9.36 -1.53 -13.14
N LEU A 31 -9.54 -0.84 -12.02
CA LEU A 31 -10.23 0.44 -11.98
C LEU A 31 -9.22 1.58 -12.06
N PRO A 32 -9.58 2.74 -12.64
CA PRO A 32 -8.70 3.90 -12.64
C PRO A 32 -8.38 4.35 -11.22
N ALA A 33 -7.13 4.71 -10.96
CA ALA A 33 -6.73 5.37 -9.73
C ALA A 33 -7.01 6.88 -9.84
N ALA A 34 -7.30 7.50 -8.69
CA ALA A 34 -7.39 8.95 -8.57
C ALA A 34 -6.00 9.61 -8.35
N ILE A 35 -5.01 8.84 -7.91
CA ILE A 35 -3.62 9.28 -7.75
C ILE A 35 -2.70 8.66 -8.80
N SER A 36 -1.56 9.30 -9.03
CA SER A 36 -0.52 8.78 -9.90
C SER A 36 0.15 7.56 -9.28
N ALA A 37 0.73 6.72 -10.15
CA ALA A 37 1.48 5.55 -9.72
C ALA A 37 2.69 5.92 -8.85
N LYS A 38 3.26 7.11 -9.06
CA LYS A 38 4.34 7.63 -8.20
C LYS A 38 3.82 7.94 -6.80
N GLU A 39 2.72 8.67 -6.67
CA GLU A 39 2.11 9.00 -5.36
C GLU A 39 1.74 7.74 -4.58
N GLN A 40 1.15 6.73 -5.25
CA GLN A 40 0.81 5.47 -4.59
C GLN A 40 2.05 4.72 -4.08
N ARG A 41 3.12 4.66 -4.88
CA ARG A 41 4.37 3.99 -4.47
C ARG A 41 5.11 4.77 -3.39
N ASP A 42 5.11 6.10 -3.47
CA ASP A 42 5.71 6.96 -2.44
C ASP A 42 4.96 6.79 -1.10
N ALA A 43 3.62 6.71 -1.12
CA ALA A 43 2.82 6.43 0.07
C ALA A 43 3.11 5.03 0.65
N THR A 44 3.26 4.02 -0.22
CA THR A 44 3.65 2.66 0.18
C THR A 44 5.02 2.67 0.86
N MET A 45 6.02 3.32 0.24
CA MET A 45 7.38 3.41 0.77
C MET A 45 7.39 4.14 2.11
N LYS A 46 6.70 5.27 2.21
CA LYS A 46 6.59 6.03 3.45
C LYS A 46 6.01 5.18 4.58
N PHE A 47 4.92 4.46 4.33
CA PHE A 47 4.30 3.61 5.34
C PHE A 47 5.26 2.51 5.83
N LEU A 48 5.97 1.84 4.91
CA LEU A 48 6.93 0.79 5.27
C LEU A 48 8.11 1.32 6.08
N LEU A 49 8.68 2.47 5.70
CA LEU A 49 9.78 3.11 6.43
C LEU A 49 9.32 3.57 7.83
N ASP A 50 8.14 4.18 7.93
CA ASP A 50 7.59 4.59 9.22
C ASP A 50 7.34 3.35 10.12
N TRP A 51 6.80 2.27 9.56
CA TRP A 51 6.56 1.01 10.27
C TRP A 51 7.86 0.35 10.74
N GLU A 52 8.89 0.33 9.89
CA GLU A 52 10.23 -0.15 10.24
C GLU A 52 10.80 0.64 11.44
N GLN A 53 10.74 1.97 11.39
CA GLN A 53 11.20 2.82 12.49
C GLN A 53 10.41 2.58 13.78
N GLN A 54 9.11 2.32 13.72
CA GLN A 54 8.32 2.00 14.91
C GLN A 54 8.71 0.66 15.54
N ILE A 55 9.14 -0.32 14.75
CA ILE A 55 9.59 -1.61 15.27
C ILE A 55 10.99 -1.51 15.84
N VAL A 56 11.89 -0.76 15.19
CA VAL A 56 13.28 -0.60 15.65
C VAL A 56 13.36 0.24 16.94
N ASN A 57 12.51 1.26 17.09
CA ASN A 57 12.51 2.17 18.24
C ASN A 57 11.60 1.70 19.40
N LYS A 58 11.07 0.47 19.34
CA LYS A 58 10.35 -0.20 20.44
C LYS A 58 11.32 -0.96 21.33
#